data_AF-A0A060R9B5-F1
#
_entry.id   AF-A0A060R9B5-F1
#
_cell.length_a   1.000
_cell.length_b   1.000
_cell.length_c   1.000
_cell.angle_alpha   90.00
_cell.angle_beta   90.00
_cell.angle_gamma   90.00
#
_symmetry.space_group_name_H-M   'P 1'
#
loop_
_entity.id
_entity.type
_entity.pdbx_description
1 polymer ?
#
loop_
_entity_poly.entity_id
_entity_poly.type
_entity_poly.pdbx_seq_one_letter_code
_entity_poly.pdbx_strand_id
1 'polypeptide(L)'
;MYRYFIKPLLVIITFAFAITAALQAYTAIYDFSEPVKFSGDTIHNPYNGIDSAKWLKANFHCHQRLMYGAMDFEYTEAEMQQVYRDQGYDLQLISDHQYINPYSPIPVYEHGWGANNFHKLMLGADKIEWIDYPIMVLPAHQMQWQLDRLKPQAELLVMNHPSRHRFTNVDDFRNLQGYDLMEMNPDRDDTAWDLALSAGIHSNLIANDDAHSISNRKRWIQACFTMVNAPSTNKDDIFEALEEGRAYGVAVGLHTNNRPKPHENLPAIEQISLTGDTIFLKFSQQPQKTLFIGQDGSIKAEIVSTDSTASYIFATDDTYIRTKSYFEGENEIWTNPFYRVGGNQRETAIINTKLTIINSIAWGALSLLICAVGIKLLRSPRGARSSSGDNYYAKKY
;
A
#
# COMPACT_ATOMS: atom_id res chain seq x y z
N MET A 1 36.00 11.29 -25.28
CA MET A 1 34.58 11.45 -24.91
C MET A 1 34.17 10.50 -23.78
N TYR A 2 34.35 9.18 -23.93
CA TYR A 2 33.96 8.15 -22.95
C TYR A 2 34.48 8.35 -21.49
N ARG A 3 35.77 8.69 -21.32
CA ARG A 3 36.39 8.96 -19.99
C ARG A 3 35.79 10.16 -19.24
N TYR A 4 35.22 11.15 -19.95
CA TYR A 4 34.63 12.34 -19.34
C TYR A 4 33.23 12.08 -18.77
N PHE A 5 32.55 11.03 -19.24
CA PHE A 5 31.21 10.64 -18.73
C PHE A 5 31.28 9.54 -17.68
N ILE A 6 32.20 8.58 -17.81
CA ILE A 6 32.32 7.46 -16.86
C ILE A 6 32.67 7.94 -15.45
N LYS A 7 33.62 8.87 -15.33
CA LYS A 7 34.12 9.29 -14.02
C LYS A 7 33.05 10.01 -13.18
N PRO A 8 32.31 11.02 -13.70
CA PRO A 8 31.17 11.60 -12.99
C PRO A 8 30.10 10.58 -12.65
N LEU A 9 29.76 9.67 -13.57
CA LEU A 9 28.77 8.62 -13.33
C LEU A 9 29.18 7.70 -12.17
N LEU A 10 30.45 7.26 -12.14
CA LEU A 10 30.98 6.45 -11.05
C LEU A 10 30.92 7.18 -9.71
N VAL A 11 31.21 8.48 -9.70
CA VAL A 11 31.09 9.30 -8.48
C VAL A 11 29.64 9.34 -8.00
N ILE A 12 28.68 9.60 -8.89
CA ILE A 12 27.25 9.61 -8.55
C ILE A 12 26.80 8.27 -7.98
N ILE A 13 27.15 7.17 -8.65
CA ILE A 13 26.82 5.81 -8.20
C ILE A 13 27.45 5.54 -6.81
N THR A 14 28.71 5.93 -6.61
CA THR A 14 29.41 5.76 -5.34
C THR A 14 28.69 6.50 -4.20
N PHE A 15 28.30 7.76 -4.42
CA PHE A 15 27.56 8.51 -3.40
C PHE A 15 26.14 7.98 -3.19
N ALA A 16 25.47 7.48 -4.23
CA ALA A 16 24.18 6.80 -4.07
C ALA A 16 24.31 5.57 -3.14
N PHE A 17 25.34 4.75 -3.31
CA PHE A 17 25.63 3.64 -2.39
C PHE A 17 25.95 4.11 -0.97
N ALA A 18 26.69 5.21 -0.81
CA ALA A 18 26.98 5.77 0.50
C ALA A 18 25.69 6.24 1.21
N ILE A 19 24.75 6.85 0.47
CA ILE A 19 23.44 7.26 0.98
C ILE A 19 22.62 6.04 1.39
N THR A 20 22.53 5.00 0.55
CA THR A 20 21.83 3.75 0.91
C THR A 20 22.42 3.13 2.18
N ALA A 21 23.74 3.08 2.31
CA ALA A 21 24.41 2.60 3.51
C ALA A 21 24.13 3.49 4.75
N ALA A 22 24.09 4.81 4.58
CA ALA A 22 23.76 5.74 5.67
C ALA A 22 22.31 5.57 6.14
N LEU A 23 21.37 5.41 5.22
CA LEU A 23 19.97 5.12 5.54
C LEU A 23 19.85 3.77 6.26
N GLN A 24 20.58 2.76 5.81
CA GLN A 24 20.61 1.46 6.49
C GLN A 24 21.19 1.54 7.90
N ALA A 25 22.16 2.43 8.14
CA ALA A 25 22.69 2.69 9.48
C ALA A 25 21.65 3.34 10.41
N TYR A 26 20.64 4.00 9.85
CA TYR A 26 19.54 4.63 10.58
C TYR A 26 18.33 3.69 10.81
N THR A 27 18.36 2.47 10.27
CA THR A 27 17.30 1.47 10.42
C THR A 27 17.40 0.72 11.75
N ALA A 28 16.26 0.56 12.44
CA ALA A 28 16.16 -0.36 13.58
C ALA A 28 16.10 -1.83 13.13
N ILE A 29 16.73 -2.71 13.90
CA ILE A 29 16.60 -4.16 13.74
C ILE A 29 15.57 -4.66 14.74
N TYR A 30 14.68 -5.54 14.29
CA TYR A 30 13.53 -6.02 15.05
C TYR A 30 13.67 -7.48 15.42
N ASP A 31 13.21 -7.82 16.62
CA ASP A 31 12.82 -9.18 16.96
C ASP A 31 11.32 -9.31 16.65
N PHE A 32 11.00 -10.06 15.60
CA PHE A 32 9.61 -10.34 15.22
C PHE A 32 9.09 -11.50 16.05
N SER A 33 7.92 -11.32 16.66
CA SER A 33 7.21 -12.37 17.39
C SER A 33 6.67 -13.43 16.42
N GLU A 34 6.52 -14.66 16.90
CA GLU A 34 5.88 -15.71 16.12
C GLU A 34 4.41 -15.34 15.80
N PRO A 35 3.91 -15.67 14.60
CA PRO A 35 2.50 -15.47 14.25
C PRO A 35 1.55 -16.15 15.23
N VAL A 36 0.51 -15.44 15.67
CA VAL A 36 -0.57 -15.97 16.53
C VAL A 36 -1.88 -15.79 15.80
N LYS A 37 -2.53 -16.89 15.40
CA LYS A 37 -3.81 -16.84 14.67
C LYS A 37 -4.91 -16.21 15.54
N PHE A 38 -5.88 -15.57 14.90
CA PHE A 38 -7.12 -15.16 15.57
C PHE A 38 -7.76 -16.36 16.29
N SER A 39 -8.15 -16.15 17.54
CA SER A 39 -8.67 -17.21 18.42
C SER A 39 -9.61 -16.62 19.47
N GLY A 40 -10.37 -17.50 20.12
CA GLY A 40 -11.38 -17.16 21.12
C GLY A 40 -12.79 -17.57 20.73
N ASP A 41 -13.72 -17.45 21.69
CA ASP A 41 -15.07 -18.01 21.57
C ASP A 41 -16.07 -17.04 20.93
N THR A 42 -15.69 -15.78 20.76
CA THR A 42 -16.53 -14.74 20.15
C THR A 42 -16.05 -14.42 18.74
N ILE A 43 -16.98 -14.13 17.83
CA ILE A 43 -16.68 -13.69 16.47
C ILE A 43 -16.93 -12.18 16.42
N HIS A 44 -15.90 -11.42 16.05
CA HIS A 44 -16.05 -10.02 15.70
C HIS A 44 -16.78 -9.88 14.36
N ASN A 45 -17.83 -9.07 14.35
CA ASN A 45 -18.62 -8.75 13.16
C ASN A 45 -18.38 -7.27 12.78
N PRO A 46 -17.60 -6.98 11.72
CA PRO A 46 -17.33 -5.61 11.30
C PRO A 46 -18.56 -4.91 10.71
N TYR A 47 -19.64 -5.66 10.46
CA TYR A 47 -20.91 -5.15 9.94
C TYR A 47 -21.99 -5.06 11.01
N ASN A 48 -21.62 -5.11 12.30
CA ASN A 48 -22.58 -4.95 13.37
C ASN A 48 -23.10 -3.50 13.41
N GLY A 49 -24.42 -3.31 13.40
CA GLY A 49 -25.05 -1.99 13.51
C GLY A 49 -24.99 -1.12 12.25
N ILE A 50 -24.59 -1.65 11.08
CA ILE A 50 -24.61 -0.90 9.82
C ILE A 50 -26.03 -0.47 9.44
N ASP A 51 -26.14 0.66 8.76
CA ASP A 51 -27.36 1.12 8.10
C ASP A 51 -27.25 0.79 6.60
N SER A 52 -27.93 -0.25 6.12
CA SER A 52 -27.81 -0.71 4.74
C SER A 52 -28.28 0.32 3.70
N ALA A 53 -28.93 1.41 4.10
CA ALA A 53 -29.28 2.52 3.23
C ALA A 53 -28.18 3.60 3.12
N LYS A 54 -27.13 3.55 3.96
CA LYS A 54 -26.07 4.59 4.06
C LYS A 54 -24.71 4.10 3.60
N TRP A 55 -24.64 3.68 2.34
CA TRP A 55 -23.37 3.37 1.70
C TRP A 55 -22.86 4.58 0.93
N LEU A 56 -21.70 5.10 1.35
CA LEU A 56 -20.97 6.16 0.67
C LEU A 56 -19.92 5.53 -0.24
N LYS A 57 -19.93 5.91 -1.51
CA LYS A 57 -18.95 5.45 -2.49
C LYS A 57 -17.70 6.31 -2.45
N ALA A 58 -16.55 5.70 -2.19
CA ALA A 58 -15.30 6.39 -1.96
C ALA A 58 -14.12 5.84 -2.79
N ASN A 59 -13.22 6.73 -3.20
CA ASN A 59 -11.86 6.38 -3.68
C ASN A 59 -10.83 7.20 -2.91
N PHE A 60 -9.82 6.54 -2.36
CA PHE A 60 -8.80 7.17 -1.52
C PHE A 60 -7.43 7.25 -2.20
N HIS A 61 -7.28 6.65 -3.38
CA HIS A 61 -6.00 6.54 -4.07
C HIS A 61 -6.10 6.97 -5.53
N CYS A 62 -5.71 8.21 -5.82
CA CYS A 62 -5.49 8.68 -7.18
C CYS A 62 -4.53 9.87 -7.21
N HIS A 63 -3.98 10.16 -8.39
CA HIS A 63 -2.82 11.03 -8.54
C HIS A 63 -3.03 12.17 -9.52
N GLN A 64 -2.63 13.35 -9.10
CA GLN A 64 -2.42 14.57 -9.88
C GLN A 64 -0.97 15.06 -9.82
N ARG A 65 -0.10 14.34 -9.11
CA ARG A 65 1.35 14.51 -9.12
C ARG A 65 2.05 13.17 -8.91
N LEU A 66 2.98 12.86 -9.82
CA LEU A 66 3.78 11.64 -9.71
C LEU A 66 5.06 11.86 -8.92
N MET A 67 5.69 10.72 -8.61
CA MET A 67 7.04 10.61 -8.06
C MET A 67 8.02 11.57 -8.74
N TYR A 68 8.84 12.25 -7.92
CA TYR A 68 9.88 13.20 -8.34
C TYR A 68 9.38 14.46 -9.07
N GLY A 69 8.09 14.79 -8.96
CA GLY A 69 7.54 15.99 -9.59
C GLY A 69 7.46 15.89 -11.12
N ALA A 70 7.42 14.67 -11.66
CA ALA A 70 6.99 14.45 -13.04
C ALA A 70 5.53 14.94 -13.14
N MET A 71 5.36 16.13 -13.73
CA MET A 71 4.09 16.81 -13.94
C MET A 71 4.04 17.26 -15.39
N ASP A 72 3.01 16.81 -16.09
CA ASP A 72 2.14 17.62 -16.94
C ASP A 72 0.94 16.74 -17.27
N PHE A 73 0.05 16.56 -16.28
CA PHE A 73 -1.28 16.04 -16.57
C PHE A 73 -1.99 17.09 -17.45
N GLU A 74 -2.60 16.65 -18.55
CA GLU A 74 -3.33 17.54 -19.47
C GLU A 74 -4.67 18.03 -18.89
N TYR A 75 -4.91 17.81 -17.60
CA TYR A 75 -6.16 18.07 -16.89
C TYR A 75 -5.86 18.45 -15.43
N THR A 76 -6.82 19.11 -14.80
CA THR A 76 -6.76 19.67 -13.45
C THR A 76 -7.29 18.72 -12.39
N GLU A 77 -6.98 19.00 -11.12
CA GLU A 77 -7.54 18.29 -9.96
C GLU A 77 -9.08 18.32 -9.96
N ALA A 78 -9.66 19.46 -10.35
CA ALA A 78 -11.10 19.64 -10.43
C ALA A 78 -11.75 18.74 -11.50
N GLU A 79 -11.09 18.57 -12.66
CA GLU A 79 -11.52 17.66 -13.72
C GLU A 79 -11.41 16.20 -13.27
N MET A 80 -10.32 15.83 -12.58
CA MET A 80 -10.20 14.50 -11.99
C MET A 80 -11.36 14.22 -11.04
N GLN A 81 -11.62 15.12 -10.10
CA GLN A 81 -12.74 14.97 -9.17
C GLN A 81 -14.09 14.89 -9.89
N GLN A 82 -14.27 15.67 -10.96
CA GLN A 82 -15.50 15.66 -11.73
C GLN A 82 -15.74 14.29 -12.36
N VAL A 83 -14.71 13.65 -12.89
CA VAL A 83 -14.82 12.31 -13.50
C VAL A 83 -15.30 11.27 -12.48
N TYR A 84 -14.84 11.33 -11.22
CA TYR A 84 -15.38 10.49 -10.14
C TYR A 84 -16.81 10.87 -9.77
N ARG A 85 -17.12 12.16 -9.59
CA ARG A 85 -18.49 12.62 -9.27
C ARG A 85 -19.50 12.16 -10.33
N ASP A 86 -19.14 12.20 -11.61
CA ASP A 86 -19.97 11.74 -12.72
C ASP A 86 -20.30 10.23 -12.66
N GLN A 87 -19.54 9.46 -11.86
CA GLN A 87 -19.79 8.04 -11.59
C GLN A 87 -20.35 7.76 -10.19
N GLY A 88 -20.90 8.79 -9.55
CA GLY A 88 -21.63 8.70 -8.28
C GLY A 88 -20.75 8.46 -7.07
N TYR A 89 -19.48 8.90 -7.08
CA TYR A 89 -18.64 8.88 -5.88
C TYR A 89 -19.06 10.03 -4.95
N ASP A 90 -19.27 9.70 -3.68
CA ASP A 90 -19.55 10.65 -2.60
C ASP A 90 -18.27 11.29 -2.06
N LEU A 91 -17.17 10.52 -2.07
CA LEU A 91 -15.86 10.96 -1.62
C LEU A 91 -14.77 10.53 -2.60
N GLN A 92 -13.89 11.46 -2.95
CA GLN A 92 -12.65 11.17 -3.64
C GLN A 92 -11.53 11.94 -2.98
N LEU A 93 -10.41 11.26 -2.72
CA LEU A 93 -9.18 11.88 -2.25
C LEU A 93 -8.12 11.83 -3.35
N ILE A 94 -7.27 12.87 -3.38
CA ILE A 94 -6.10 12.95 -4.27
C ILE A 94 -4.87 12.74 -3.39
N SER A 95 -4.21 11.60 -3.55
CA SER A 95 -3.18 11.08 -2.67
C SER A 95 -1.81 11.11 -3.34
N ASP A 96 -1.40 12.30 -3.75
CA ASP A 96 -0.18 12.48 -4.52
C ASP A 96 1.07 11.95 -3.82
N HIS A 97 2.04 11.51 -4.63
CA HIS A 97 3.33 11.06 -4.14
C HIS A 97 4.07 12.14 -3.36
N GLN A 98 4.28 11.91 -2.06
CA GLN A 98 4.98 12.82 -1.14
C GLN A 98 4.48 14.27 -1.21
N TYR A 99 3.16 14.46 -1.40
CA TYR A 99 2.53 15.77 -1.47
C TYR A 99 1.10 15.70 -0.96
N ILE A 100 0.74 16.53 0.01
CA ILE A 100 -0.64 16.64 0.50
C ILE A 100 -1.38 17.60 -0.43
N ASN A 101 -2.26 17.06 -1.27
CA ASN A 101 -2.97 17.86 -2.26
C ASN A 101 -4.10 18.68 -1.61
N PRO A 102 -4.11 20.02 -1.72
CA PRO A 102 -5.13 20.86 -1.09
C PRO A 102 -6.53 20.73 -1.70
N TYR A 103 -6.66 20.11 -2.88
CA TYR A 103 -7.97 19.78 -3.46
C TYR A 103 -8.58 18.52 -2.84
N SER A 104 -7.80 17.71 -2.12
CA SER A 104 -8.32 16.57 -1.38
C SER A 104 -9.09 17.06 -0.14
N PRO A 105 -10.37 16.69 0.05
CA PRO A 105 -11.16 17.16 1.18
C PRO A 105 -10.67 16.64 2.54
N ILE A 106 -9.94 15.53 2.53
CA ILE A 106 -9.23 14.97 3.68
C ILE A 106 -7.75 14.92 3.33
N PRO A 107 -6.84 15.40 4.22
CA PRO A 107 -5.40 15.31 3.99
C PRO A 107 -4.95 13.88 3.74
N VAL A 108 -4.26 13.64 2.63
CA VAL A 108 -3.67 12.35 2.29
C VAL A 108 -2.48 12.55 1.36
N TYR A 109 -1.53 11.62 1.40
CA TYR A 109 -0.50 11.47 0.38
C TYR A 109 -0.08 10.00 0.25
N GLU A 110 0.48 9.63 -0.90
CA GLU A 110 1.12 8.33 -1.06
C GLU A 110 2.62 8.43 -0.71
N HIS A 111 3.04 7.64 0.28
CA HIS A 111 4.40 7.57 0.76
C HIS A 111 5.17 6.41 0.12
N GLY A 112 6.24 6.71 -0.60
CA GLY A 112 7.22 5.73 -1.06
C GLY A 112 7.85 6.13 -2.40
N TRP A 113 9.13 6.46 -2.40
CA TRP A 113 9.93 6.82 -3.57
C TRP A 113 11.00 5.79 -3.97
N GLY A 114 11.20 4.77 -3.13
CA GLY A 114 12.18 3.71 -3.35
C GLY A 114 11.87 2.79 -4.54
N ALA A 115 12.92 2.15 -5.09
CA ALA A 115 12.79 1.19 -6.19
C ALA A 115 12.02 -0.10 -5.82
N ASN A 116 11.75 -0.30 -4.53
CA ASN A 116 10.95 -1.40 -4.01
C ASN A 116 9.44 -1.23 -4.26
N ASN A 117 8.96 -0.06 -4.67
CA ASN A 117 7.52 0.24 -4.78
C ASN A 117 6.74 -0.05 -3.47
N PHE A 118 7.39 0.09 -2.32
CA PHE A 118 6.78 -0.13 -1.00
C PHE A 118 5.96 1.10 -0.62
N HIS A 119 4.77 1.24 -1.20
CA HIS A 119 3.93 2.42 -1.02
C HIS A 119 2.89 2.27 0.09
N LYS A 120 2.51 3.39 0.71
CA LYS A 120 1.50 3.49 1.75
C LYS A 120 0.66 4.74 1.55
N LEU A 121 -0.66 4.69 1.80
CA LEU A 121 -1.44 5.92 1.98
C LEU A 121 -1.37 6.38 3.44
N MET A 122 -1.18 7.68 3.57
CA MET A 122 -1.11 8.38 4.85
C MET A 122 -2.39 9.20 5.02
N LEU A 123 -3.48 8.56 5.47
CA LEU A 123 -4.78 9.21 5.62
C LEU A 123 -4.81 10.08 6.88
N GLY A 124 -5.31 11.31 6.75
CA GLY A 124 -5.33 12.28 7.85
C GLY A 124 -3.93 12.80 8.21
N ALA A 125 -3.02 12.85 7.24
CA ALA A 125 -1.65 13.26 7.52
C ALA A 125 -1.50 14.77 7.69
N ASP A 126 -0.83 15.18 8.78
CA ASP A 126 -0.53 16.59 9.06
C ASP A 126 0.73 17.09 8.36
N LYS A 127 1.66 16.19 8.04
CA LYS A 127 2.93 16.52 7.37
C LYS A 127 3.45 15.35 6.53
N ILE A 128 4.34 15.68 5.60
CA ILE A 128 5.02 14.70 4.73
C ILE A 128 6.28 14.18 5.43
N GLU A 129 6.36 12.87 5.63
CA GLU A 129 7.60 12.19 6.02
C GLU A 129 8.42 11.82 4.78
N TRP A 130 9.73 12.09 4.84
CA TRP A 130 10.64 11.89 3.70
C TRP A 130 11.50 10.64 3.81
N ILE A 131 11.49 9.97 4.97
CA ILE A 131 12.28 8.76 5.19
C ILE A 131 11.79 7.63 4.28
N ASP A 132 12.65 7.21 3.37
CA ASP A 132 12.48 5.99 2.58
C ASP A 132 13.87 5.51 2.14
N TYR A 133 13.92 4.38 1.43
CA TYR A 133 15.16 3.77 0.94
C TYR A 133 15.18 3.75 -0.58
N PRO A 134 16.31 4.15 -1.23
CA PRO A 134 16.47 3.94 -2.66
C PRO A 134 16.29 2.47 -3.04
N ILE A 135 16.81 1.57 -2.20
CA ILE A 135 16.60 0.13 -2.23
C ILE A 135 16.68 -0.43 -0.81
N MET A 136 15.81 -1.37 -0.48
CA MET A 136 15.84 -2.09 0.78
C MET A 136 16.82 -3.27 0.72
N VAL A 137 17.81 -3.27 1.62
CA VAL A 137 18.82 -4.33 1.80
C VAL A 137 18.38 -5.35 2.85
N LEU A 138 17.64 -4.90 3.87
CA LEU A 138 16.99 -5.72 4.89
C LEU A 138 15.48 -5.44 4.88
N PRO A 139 14.72 -5.94 3.88
CA PRO A 139 13.34 -5.54 3.64
C PRO A 139 12.44 -5.60 4.87
N ALA A 140 12.31 -6.74 5.55
CA ALA A 140 11.42 -6.87 6.71
C ALA A 140 11.65 -5.79 7.79
N HIS A 141 12.92 -5.55 8.17
CA HIS A 141 13.26 -4.53 9.16
C HIS A 141 13.08 -3.10 8.66
N GLN A 142 13.41 -2.84 7.39
CA GLN A 142 13.25 -1.52 6.79
C GLN A 142 11.79 -1.15 6.58
N MET A 143 10.96 -2.11 6.17
CA MET A 143 9.52 -1.97 6.06
C MET A 143 8.91 -1.71 7.43
N GLN A 144 9.20 -2.53 8.45
CA GLN A 144 8.69 -2.30 9.82
C GLN A 144 9.16 -0.95 10.37
N TRP A 145 10.43 -0.58 10.18
CA TRP A 145 10.96 0.73 10.60
C TRP A 145 10.23 1.89 9.94
N GLN A 146 9.86 1.77 8.66
CA GLN A 146 9.03 2.78 8.02
C GLN A 146 7.65 2.85 8.65
N LEU A 147 6.98 1.72 8.87
CA LEU A 147 5.65 1.69 9.48
C LEU A 147 5.64 2.37 10.85
N ASP A 148 6.60 2.04 11.72
CA ASP A 148 6.72 2.65 13.05
C ASP A 148 6.94 4.17 13.01
N ARG A 149 7.61 4.66 11.96
CA ARG A 149 7.86 6.10 11.77
C ARG A 149 6.70 6.83 11.14
N LEU A 150 5.97 6.15 10.27
CA LEU A 150 4.87 6.72 9.50
C LEU A 150 3.58 6.74 10.30
N LYS A 151 3.27 5.67 11.06
CA LYS A 151 2.01 5.56 11.81
C LYS A 151 1.70 6.78 12.70
N PRO A 152 2.66 7.38 13.44
CA PRO A 152 2.38 8.59 14.23
C PRO A 152 2.04 9.86 13.40
N GLN A 153 2.15 9.81 12.08
CA GLN A 153 1.93 10.92 11.16
C GLN A 153 0.65 10.76 10.32
N ALA A 154 -0.11 9.69 10.53
CA ALA A 154 -1.39 9.44 9.90
C ALA A 154 -2.40 8.97 10.94
N GLU A 155 -3.67 9.32 10.74
CA GLU A 155 -4.76 8.75 11.54
C GLU A 155 -4.97 7.29 11.14
N LEU A 156 -5.03 7.02 9.83
CA LEU A 156 -5.05 5.68 9.26
C LEU A 156 -3.90 5.49 8.27
N LEU A 157 -3.12 4.43 8.47
CA LEU A 157 -2.02 4.01 7.62
C LEU A 157 -2.47 2.83 6.76
N VAL A 158 -2.38 2.98 5.44
CA VAL A 158 -2.77 1.96 4.47
C VAL A 158 -1.53 1.32 3.86
N MET A 159 -1.52 -0.01 3.76
CA MET A 159 -0.57 -0.75 2.92
C MET A 159 -1.06 -0.78 1.47
N ASN A 160 -0.34 -0.12 0.55
CA ASN A 160 -0.79 -0.01 -0.85
C ASN A 160 -0.36 -1.18 -1.70
N HIS A 161 -1.28 -1.63 -2.57
CA HIS A 161 -1.11 -2.59 -3.65
C HIS A 161 0.12 -3.52 -3.48
N PRO A 162 0.10 -4.41 -2.45
CA PRO A 162 1.28 -5.14 -2.00
C PRO A 162 1.88 -6.07 -3.07
N SER A 163 1.06 -6.50 -4.02
CA SER A 163 1.48 -7.29 -5.19
C SER A 163 2.49 -6.59 -6.11
N ARG A 164 2.64 -5.27 -5.99
CA ARG A 164 3.59 -4.48 -6.80
C ARG A 164 4.94 -4.25 -6.14
N HIS A 165 5.11 -4.71 -4.90
CA HIS A 165 6.39 -4.56 -4.20
C HIS A 165 7.48 -5.35 -4.92
N ARG A 166 8.68 -4.79 -4.98
CA ARG A 166 9.84 -5.33 -5.70
C ARG A 166 10.97 -5.58 -4.72
N PHE A 167 11.76 -6.62 -4.98
CA PHE A 167 12.92 -6.99 -4.16
C PHE A 167 12.58 -7.20 -2.67
N THR A 168 11.33 -7.59 -2.40
CA THR A 168 10.81 -7.96 -1.07
C THR A 168 10.25 -9.38 -1.14
N ASN A 169 9.99 -9.99 0.03
CA ASN A 169 9.25 -11.24 0.12
C ASN A 169 7.81 -10.94 0.58
N VAL A 170 6.81 -11.49 -0.11
CA VAL A 170 5.41 -11.34 0.29
C VAL A 170 5.16 -11.96 1.68
N ASP A 171 5.94 -12.97 2.09
CA ASP A 171 5.86 -13.55 3.44
C ASP A 171 6.21 -12.54 4.55
N ASP A 172 6.88 -11.43 4.23
CA ASP A 172 7.17 -10.38 5.22
C ASP A 172 5.87 -9.80 5.81
N PHE A 173 4.75 -9.86 5.10
CA PHE A 173 3.42 -9.44 5.60
C PHE A 173 2.91 -10.29 6.76
N ARG A 174 3.50 -11.47 7.00
CA ARG A 174 3.27 -12.21 8.25
C ARG A 174 3.89 -11.53 9.46
N ASN A 175 4.74 -10.52 9.28
CA ASN A 175 5.50 -9.89 10.36
C ASN A 175 5.23 -8.39 10.50
N LEU A 176 4.90 -7.71 9.40
CA LEU A 176 4.65 -6.27 9.38
C LEU A 176 3.45 -5.91 10.25
N GLN A 177 3.60 -4.91 11.11
CA GLN A 177 2.58 -4.46 12.05
C GLN A 177 2.50 -2.93 12.07
N GLY A 178 1.41 -2.39 12.62
CA GLY A 178 1.23 -0.94 12.81
C GLY A 178 0.59 -0.20 11.64
N TYR A 179 0.08 -0.91 10.64
CA TYR A 179 -0.85 -0.38 9.64
C TYR A 179 -2.28 -0.80 9.99
N ASP A 180 -3.26 0.00 9.55
CA ASP A 180 -4.67 -0.20 9.91
C ASP A 180 -5.46 -0.86 8.78
N LEU A 181 -5.09 -0.52 7.53
CA LEU A 181 -5.82 -0.91 6.34
C LEU A 181 -4.89 -1.53 5.29
N MET A 182 -5.42 -2.39 4.44
CA MET A 182 -4.73 -2.97 3.30
C MET A 182 -5.49 -2.70 2.01
N GLU A 183 -4.77 -2.18 1.04
CA GLU A 183 -5.35 -1.81 -0.23
C GLU A 183 -5.60 -3.03 -1.10
N MET A 184 -6.87 -3.20 -1.50
CA MET A 184 -7.26 -4.03 -2.62
C MET A 184 -7.33 -3.14 -3.87
N ASN A 185 -6.74 -3.59 -4.97
CA ASN A 185 -6.58 -2.77 -6.15
C ASN A 185 -7.05 -3.51 -7.43
N PRO A 186 -7.01 -2.88 -8.62
CA PRO A 186 -7.44 -3.51 -9.85
C PRO A 186 -6.63 -4.74 -10.27
N ASP A 187 -5.46 -5.00 -9.65
CA ASP A 187 -4.68 -6.23 -9.89
C ASP A 187 -5.27 -7.46 -9.14
N ARG A 188 -6.18 -7.24 -8.17
CA ARG A 188 -7.02 -8.28 -7.49
C ARG A 188 -6.26 -9.35 -6.71
N ASP A 189 -5.03 -9.03 -6.31
CA ASP A 189 -4.19 -9.88 -5.48
C ASP A 189 -4.39 -9.56 -4.00
N ASP A 190 -4.96 -10.51 -3.27
CA ASP A 190 -5.27 -10.46 -1.85
C ASP A 190 -4.32 -11.35 -1.01
N THR A 191 -3.23 -11.86 -1.61
CA THR A 191 -2.29 -12.79 -0.95
C THR A 191 -1.67 -12.19 0.31
N ALA A 192 -1.13 -10.97 0.20
CA ALA A 192 -0.51 -10.29 1.35
C ALA A 192 -1.51 -10.05 2.49
N TRP A 193 -2.78 -9.82 2.16
CA TRP A 193 -3.83 -9.61 3.15
C TRP A 193 -4.15 -10.91 3.90
N ASP A 194 -4.29 -12.02 3.18
CA ASP A 194 -4.46 -13.33 3.81
C ASP A 194 -3.25 -13.72 4.67
N LEU A 195 -2.02 -13.43 4.24
CA LEU A 195 -0.82 -13.71 5.04
C LEU A 195 -0.81 -12.94 6.36
N ALA A 196 -1.23 -11.66 6.33
CA ALA A 196 -1.36 -10.83 7.52
C ALA A 196 -2.47 -11.32 8.46
N LEU A 197 -3.69 -11.53 7.95
CA LEU A 197 -4.82 -12.05 8.72
C LEU A 197 -4.50 -13.42 9.34
N SER A 198 -3.84 -14.28 8.57
CA SER A 198 -3.39 -15.60 9.02
C SER A 198 -2.34 -15.56 10.12
N ALA A 199 -1.62 -14.44 10.24
CA ALA A 199 -0.66 -14.19 11.30
C ALA A 199 -1.26 -13.44 12.51
N GLY A 200 -2.59 -13.24 12.51
CA GLY A 200 -3.34 -12.50 13.53
C GLY A 200 -3.14 -11.00 13.48
N ILE A 201 -2.64 -10.48 12.36
CA ILE A 201 -2.53 -9.04 12.13
C ILE A 201 -3.86 -8.56 11.57
N HIS A 202 -4.61 -7.84 12.39
CA HIS A 202 -5.87 -7.24 11.96
C HIS A 202 -5.59 -6.08 11.00
N SER A 203 -6.25 -6.11 9.85
CA SER A 203 -6.24 -5.03 8.88
C SER A 203 -7.54 -5.11 8.08
N ASN A 204 -8.30 -4.03 8.05
CA ASN A 204 -9.46 -3.95 7.18
C ASN A 204 -9.02 -3.66 5.74
N LEU A 205 -9.88 -3.97 4.77
CA LEU A 205 -9.68 -3.60 3.38
C LEU A 205 -9.97 -2.12 3.16
N ILE A 206 -9.29 -1.58 2.16
CA ILE A 206 -9.71 -0.37 1.45
C ILE A 206 -9.49 -0.64 -0.03
N ALA A 207 -10.48 -0.37 -0.87
CA ALA A 207 -10.45 -0.70 -2.29
C ALA A 207 -10.30 0.59 -3.12
N ASN A 208 -9.22 0.72 -3.88
CA ASN A 208 -8.93 1.91 -4.68
C ASN A 208 -8.29 1.59 -6.02
N ASP A 209 -8.32 2.55 -6.94
CA ASP A 209 -7.95 2.33 -8.33
C ASP A 209 -6.55 2.83 -8.77
N ASP A 210 -5.84 3.55 -7.88
CA ASP A 210 -4.50 4.08 -8.12
C ASP A 210 -4.43 4.87 -9.45
N ALA A 211 -5.46 5.69 -9.71
CA ALA A 211 -5.61 6.33 -11.01
C ALA A 211 -4.54 7.39 -11.27
N HIS A 212 -3.79 7.20 -12.37
CA HIS A 212 -2.80 8.14 -12.91
C HIS A 212 -3.31 8.89 -14.16
N SER A 213 -4.59 8.75 -14.52
CA SER A 213 -5.15 9.34 -15.74
C SER A 213 -6.66 9.31 -15.69
N ILE A 214 -7.32 10.38 -16.16
CA ILE A 214 -8.78 10.39 -16.34
C ILE A 214 -9.27 9.63 -17.58
N SER A 215 -8.38 9.30 -18.51
CA SER A 215 -8.74 8.65 -19.77
C SER A 215 -8.42 7.15 -19.80
N ASN A 216 -7.55 6.66 -18.92
CA ASN A 216 -7.11 5.27 -18.92
C ASN A 216 -8.05 4.33 -18.15
N ARG A 217 -9.29 4.18 -18.63
CA ARG A 217 -10.29 3.24 -18.09
C ARG A 217 -9.93 1.77 -18.28
N LYS A 218 -8.92 1.46 -19.11
CA LYS A 218 -8.51 0.09 -19.40
C LYS A 218 -7.83 -0.61 -18.22
N ARG A 219 -7.45 0.11 -17.16
CA ARG A 219 -6.76 -0.54 -16.03
C ARG A 219 -6.90 0.15 -14.69
N TRP A 220 -6.98 1.48 -14.67
CA TRP A 220 -6.84 2.24 -13.44
C TRP A 220 -8.14 2.95 -13.10
N ILE A 221 -8.38 4.15 -13.64
CA ILE A 221 -9.51 4.96 -13.19
C ILE A 221 -10.83 4.22 -13.20
N GLN A 222 -11.55 4.33 -12.08
CA GLN A 222 -12.87 3.75 -11.81
C GLN A 222 -12.88 2.22 -11.76
N ALA A 223 -11.74 1.54 -11.87
CA ALA A 223 -11.69 0.08 -11.87
C ALA A 223 -11.85 -0.54 -10.47
N CYS A 224 -11.74 0.24 -9.40
CA CYS A 224 -11.90 -0.24 -8.04
C CYS A 224 -12.34 0.91 -7.09
N PHE A 225 -13.16 0.61 -6.09
CA PHE A 225 -13.61 1.59 -5.11
C PHE A 225 -14.11 0.93 -3.82
N THR A 226 -14.22 1.74 -2.77
CA THR A 226 -14.73 1.32 -1.46
C THR A 226 -16.15 1.83 -1.28
N MET A 227 -17.04 0.98 -0.75
CA MET A 227 -18.31 1.40 -0.19
C MET A 227 -18.17 1.44 1.33
N VAL A 228 -18.36 2.62 1.92
CA VAL A 228 -18.18 2.89 3.36
C VAL A 228 -19.55 3.11 4.00
N ASN A 229 -19.85 2.40 5.10
CA ASN A 229 -21.07 2.61 5.87
C ASN A 229 -20.83 3.68 6.92
N ALA A 230 -21.17 4.92 6.59
CA ALA A 230 -20.95 6.08 7.44
C ALA A 230 -22.11 7.09 7.31
N PRO A 231 -22.38 7.88 8.37
CA PRO A 231 -23.48 8.84 8.35
C PRO A 231 -23.20 10.07 7.46
N SER A 232 -21.93 10.38 7.18
CA SER A 232 -21.53 11.51 6.32
C SER A 232 -20.15 11.30 5.71
N THR A 233 -19.74 12.20 4.82
CA THR A 233 -18.38 12.24 4.23
C THR A 233 -17.36 12.99 5.08
N ASN A 234 -17.71 13.38 6.31
CA ASN A 234 -16.77 13.99 7.24
C ASN A 234 -15.65 12.99 7.60
N LYS A 235 -14.44 13.52 7.80
CA LYS A 235 -13.24 12.73 8.08
C LYS A 235 -13.45 11.71 9.20
N ASP A 236 -13.92 12.17 10.37
CA ASP A 236 -14.05 11.34 11.56
C ASP A 236 -15.05 10.19 11.34
N ASP A 237 -16.19 10.46 10.69
CA ASP A 237 -17.21 9.46 10.35
C ASP A 237 -16.68 8.38 9.39
N ILE A 238 -15.90 8.80 8.38
CA ILE A 238 -15.28 7.90 7.40
C ILE A 238 -14.19 7.05 8.07
N PHE A 239 -13.33 7.67 8.87
CA PHE A 239 -12.21 6.97 9.51
C PHE A 239 -12.71 5.97 10.56
N GLU A 240 -13.69 6.33 11.37
CA GLU A 240 -14.32 5.40 12.31
C GLU A 240 -14.92 4.20 11.57
N ALA A 241 -15.63 4.43 10.45
CA ALA A 241 -16.20 3.35 9.66
C ALA A 241 -15.14 2.43 9.03
N LEU A 242 -14.03 2.98 8.55
CA LEU A 242 -12.91 2.18 8.01
C LEU A 242 -12.19 1.39 9.11
N GLU A 243 -11.95 2.00 10.26
CA GLU A 243 -11.29 1.36 11.42
C GLU A 243 -12.13 0.20 11.98
N GLU A 244 -13.45 0.40 12.09
CA GLU A 244 -14.37 -0.67 12.51
C GLU A 244 -14.65 -1.71 11.42
N GLY A 245 -14.21 -1.48 10.19
CA GLY A 245 -14.39 -2.42 9.09
C GLY A 245 -15.79 -2.38 8.46
N ARG A 246 -16.56 -1.32 8.71
CA ARG A 246 -17.89 -1.06 8.12
C ARG A 246 -17.76 -0.64 6.65
N ALA A 247 -17.07 -1.45 5.85
CA ALA A 247 -16.78 -1.19 4.45
C ALA A 247 -16.73 -2.49 3.63
N TYR A 248 -16.93 -2.36 2.32
CA TYR A 248 -16.63 -3.42 1.35
C TYR A 248 -16.00 -2.84 0.08
N GLY A 249 -15.16 -3.65 -0.57
CA GLY A 249 -14.50 -3.28 -1.81
C GLY A 249 -15.29 -3.74 -3.02
N VAL A 250 -15.22 -2.97 -4.10
CA VAL A 250 -15.77 -3.34 -5.40
C VAL A 250 -14.67 -3.22 -6.44
N ALA A 251 -14.48 -4.26 -7.23
CA ALA A 251 -13.64 -4.20 -8.43
C ALA A 251 -14.52 -4.30 -9.68
N VAL A 252 -14.33 -3.35 -10.59
CA VAL A 252 -15.09 -3.26 -11.83
C VAL A 252 -14.31 -3.96 -12.92
N GLY A 253 -14.92 -4.96 -13.54
CA GLY A 253 -14.28 -5.71 -14.62
C GLY A 253 -14.00 -4.87 -15.84
N LEU A 254 -13.00 -5.24 -16.62
CA LEU A 254 -12.50 -4.42 -17.74
C LEU A 254 -13.61 -4.09 -18.76
N HIS A 255 -14.45 -5.08 -19.06
CA HIS A 255 -15.56 -4.91 -19.99
C HIS A 255 -16.62 -3.95 -19.45
N THR A 256 -16.90 -3.98 -18.15
CA THR A 256 -17.83 -3.05 -17.51
C THR A 256 -17.24 -1.65 -17.43
N ASN A 257 -15.96 -1.51 -17.05
CA ASN A 257 -15.31 -0.21 -16.87
C ASN A 257 -15.17 0.60 -18.18
N ASN A 258 -15.11 -0.08 -19.32
CA ASN A 258 -15.05 0.55 -20.64
C ASN A 258 -16.41 1.03 -21.19
N ARG A 259 -17.53 0.79 -20.48
CA ARG A 259 -18.85 1.28 -20.89
C ARG A 259 -18.94 2.81 -20.70
N PRO A 260 -19.89 3.50 -21.36
CA PRO A 260 -20.09 4.94 -21.16
C PRO A 260 -20.38 5.31 -19.69
N LYS A 261 -21.25 4.53 -19.04
CA LYS A 261 -21.61 4.64 -17.62
C LYS A 261 -21.23 3.35 -16.89
N PRO A 262 -19.93 3.13 -16.60
CA PRO A 262 -19.44 1.85 -16.07
C PRO A 262 -20.05 1.50 -14.71
N HIS A 263 -20.49 2.49 -13.95
CA HIS A 263 -20.99 2.30 -12.60
C HIS A 263 -22.53 2.29 -12.51
N GLU A 264 -23.23 2.43 -13.64
CA GLU A 264 -24.68 2.28 -13.69
C GLU A 264 -25.03 0.79 -13.51
N ASN A 265 -25.82 0.47 -12.48
CA ASN A 265 -26.26 -0.89 -12.15
C ASN A 265 -25.11 -1.88 -11.85
N LEU A 266 -24.14 -1.48 -11.02
CA LEU A 266 -23.17 -2.43 -10.44
C LEU A 266 -23.82 -3.30 -9.35
N PRO A 267 -23.31 -4.53 -9.14
CA PRO A 267 -23.71 -5.33 -7.98
C PRO A 267 -23.35 -4.60 -6.68
N ALA A 268 -24.21 -4.74 -5.68
CA ALA A 268 -24.04 -4.14 -4.37
C ALA A 268 -24.50 -5.11 -3.26
N ILE A 269 -23.99 -4.92 -2.06
CA ILE A 269 -24.49 -5.62 -0.86
C ILE A 269 -25.74 -4.91 -0.36
N GLU A 270 -26.86 -5.64 -0.31
CA GLU A 270 -28.11 -5.16 0.32
C GLU A 270 -28.16 -5.52 1.81
N GLN A 271 -27.58 -6.66 2.17
CA GLN A 271 -27.51 -7.12 3.55
C GLN A 271 -26.23 -7.91 3.77
N ILE A 272 -25.58 -7.66 4.90
CA ILE A 272 -24.49 -8.47 5.43
C ILE A 272 -24.63 -8.54 6.94
N SER A 273 -24.55 -9.74 7.50
CA SER A 273 -24.81 -9.95 8.93
C SER A 273 -24.19 -11.24 9.44
N LEU A 274 -23.98 -11.30 10.75
CA LEU A 274 -23.66 -12.51 11.50
C LEU A 274 -24.83 -12.79 12.47
N THR A 275 -25.50 -13.93 12.31
CA THR A 275 -26.56 -14.38 13.24
C THR A 275 -26.13 -15.70 13.87
N GLY A 276 -25.87 -15.69 15.18
CA GLY A 276 -25.20 -16.81 15.84
C GLY A 276 -23.78 -16.97 15.29
N ASP A 277 -23.53 -18.09 14.63
CA ASP A 277 -22.28 -18.40 13.91
C ASP A 277 -22.43 -18.27 12.38
N THR A 278 -23.59 -17.91 11.87
CA THR A 278 -23.86 -17.92 10.44
C THR A 278 -23.67 -16.53 9.83
N ILE A 279 -22.69 -16.42 8.93
CA ILE A 279 -22.50 -15.27 8.06
C ILE A 279 -23.55 -15.36 6.95
N PHE A 280 -24.25 -14.26 6.70
CA PHE A 280 -25.24 -14.15 5.63
C PHE A 280 -24.98 -12.90 4.79
N LEU A 281 -25.04 -13.05 3.47
CA LEU A 281 -24.97 -11.98 2.49
C LEU A 281 -26.19 -12.03 1.57
N LYS A 282 -26.71 -10.85 1.24
CA LYS A 282 -27.69 -10.62 0.17
C LYS A 282 -27.18 -9.53 -0.75
N PHE A 283 -27.28 -9.77 -2.04
CA PHE A 283 -26.81 -8.89 -3.10
C PHE A 283 -27.99 -8.35 -3.93
N SER A 284 -27.78 -7.19 -4.55
CA SER A 284 -28.75 -6.58 -5.48
C SER A 284 -28.87 -7.33 -6.82
N GLN A 285 -27.87 -8.16 -7.12
CA GLN A 285 -27.81 -9.00 -8.31
C GLN A 285 -27.33 -10.40 -7.91
N GLN A 286 -27.65 -11.41 -8.71
CA GLN A 286 -27.18 -12.78 -8.45
C GLN A 286 -25.66 -12.88 -8.75
N PRO A 287 -24.83 -13.28 -7.77
CA PRO A 287 -23.44 -13.60 -8.06
C PRO A 287 -23.36 -14.92 -8.84
N GLN A 288 -22.34 -15.07 -9.69
CA GLN A 288 -21.99 -16.35 -10.29
C GLN A 288 -21.54 -17.35 -9.22
N LYS A 289 -20.72 -16.86 -8.29
CA LYS A 289 -20.32 -17.59 -7.09
C LYS A 289 -19.84 -16.66 -5.97
N THR A 290 -19.89 -17.16 -4.74
CA THR A 290 -19.29 -16.51 -3.56
C THR A 290 -18.32 -17.47 -2.90
N LEU A 291 -17.09 -17.00 -2.67
CA LEU A 291 -16.07 -17.71 -1.91
C LEU A 291 -16.07 -17.24 -0.47
N PHE A 292 -16.04 -18.17 0.47
CA PHE A 292 -15.70 -17.93 1.87
C PHE A 292 -14.27 -18.38 2.09
N ILE A 293 -13.40 -17.43 2.43
CA ILE A 293 -11.95 -17.60 2.48
C ILE A 293 -11.50 -17.41 3.92
N GLY A 294 -10.73 -18.37 4.43
CA GLY A 294 -10.20 -18.37 5.79
C GLY A 294 -8.70 -18.54 5.83
N GLN A 295 -8.21 -19.11 6.93
CA GLN A 295 -6.80 -19.26 7.27
C GLN A 295 -5.91 -19.65 6.07
N ASP A 296 -4.80 -18.93 5.91
CA ASP A 296 -3.80 -19.03 4.85
C ASP A 296 -4.37 -18.87 3.44
N GLY A 297 -5.46 -18.10 3.30
CA GLY A 297 -6.17 -17.89 2.03
C GLY A 297 -6.92 -19.13 1.54
N SER A 298 -7.18 -20.10 2.43
CA SER A 298 -7.87 -21.33 2.04
C SER A 298 -9.35 -21.08 1.76
N ILE A 299 -9.84 -21.64 0.65
CA ILE A 299 -11.27 -21.62 0.32
C ILE A 299 -11.98 -22.61 1.24
N LYS A 300 -12.75 -22.09 2.18
CA LYS A 300 -13.54 -22.86 3.14
C LYS A 300 -14.87 -23.32 2.56
N ALA A 301 -15.45 -22.49 1.68
CA ALA A 301 -16.60 -22.86 0.87
C ALA A 301 -16.61 -22.07 -0.45
N GLU A 302 -17.09 -22.72 -1.50
CA GLU A 302 -17.47 -22.08 -2.76
C GLU A 302 -18.97 -22.33 -2.97
N ILE A 303 -19.76 -21.25 -2.98
CA ILE A 303 -21.20 -21.29 -3.22
C ILE A 303 -21.46 -20.83 -4.65
N VAL A 304 -21.83 -21.75 -5.53
CA VAL A 304 -22.36 -21.42 -6.86
C VAL A 304 -23.80 -20.97 -6.67
N SER A 305 -24.08 -19.69 -6.92
CA SER A 305 -25.33 -19.08 -6.47
C SER A 305 -26.49 -19.42 -7.42
N THR A 306 -27.60 -19.88 -6.85
CA THR A 306 -28.88 -20.05 -7.54
C THR A 306 -29.83 -18.86 -7.36
N ASP A 307 -29.50 -17.97 -6.42
CA ASP A 307 -30.20 -16.73 -6.10
C ASP A 307 -29.18 -15.65 -5.70
N SER A 308 -29.67 -14.50 -5.20
CA SER A 308 -28.82 -13.37 -4.79
C SER A 308 -28.34 -13.44 -3.34
N THR A 309 -28.29 -14.63 -2.73
CA THR A 309 -27.83 -14.82 -1.36
C THR A 309 -26.65 -15.78 -1.25
N ALA A 310 -25.87 -15.65 -0.18
CA ALA A 310 -24.84 -16.60 0.20
C ALA A 310 -24.77 -16.70 1.72
N SER A 311 -24.50 -17.89 2.24
CA SER A 311 -24.33 -18.09 3.68
C SER A 311 -23.24 -19.11 4.00
N TYR A 312 -22.64 -18.95 5.18
CA TYR A 312 -21.60 -19.83 5.68
C TYR A 312 -21.66 -19.90 7.21
N ILE A 313 -21.57 -21.10 7.76
CA ILE A 313 -21.47 -21.32 9.20
C ILE A 313 -20.00 -21.23 9.58
N PHE A 314 -19.66 -20.23 10.39
CA PHE A 314 -18.32 -20.02 10.93
C PHE A 314 -17.93 -21.20 11.81
N ALA A 315 -17.08 -22.08 11.30
CA ALA A 315 -16.75 -23.33 11.94
C ALA A 315 -15.91 -23.10 13.21
N THR A 316 -15.92 -24.10 14.11
CA THR A 316 -15.19 -24.02 15.38
C THR A 316 -13.67 -23.86 15.20
N ASP A 317 -13.12 -24.36 14.09
CA ASP A 317 -11.71 -24.28 13.74
C ASP A 317 -11.35 -23.09 12.82
N ASP A 318 -12.34 -22.33 12.35
CA ASP A 318 -12.08 -21.11 11.58
C ASP A 318 -11.49 -20.03 12.47
N THR A 319 -10.51 -19.29 11.96
CA THR A 319 -9.85 -18.19 12.68
C THR A 319 -10.39 -16.84 12.19
N TYR A 320 -10.54 -16.71 10.87
CA TYR A 320 -11.26 -15.64 10.19
C TYR A 320 -11.97 -16.20 8.96
N ILE A 321 -13.00 -15.48 8.51
CA ILE A 321 -13.69 -15.69 7.24
C ILE A 321 -13.94 -14.33 6.59
N ARG A 322 -13.43 -14.14 5.38
CA ARG A 322 -13.79 -13.04 4.46
C ARG A 322 -14.47 -13.59 3.22
N THR A 323 -15.11 -12.73 2.45
CA THR A 323 -15.81 -13.16 1.22
C THR A 323 -15.30 -12.47 -0.03
N LYS A 324 -15.36 -13.21 -1.13
CA LYS A 324 -15.09 -12.73 -2.49
C LYS A 324 -16.20 -13.24 -3.41
N SER A 325 -17.04 -12.33 -3.88
CA SER A 325 -18.20 -12.64 -4.72
C SER A 325 -17.96 -12.18 -6.16
N TYR A 326 -18.23 -13.05 -7.11
CA TYR A 326 -18.00 -12.84 -8.54
C TYR A 326 -19.31 -12.64 -9.27
N PHE A 327 -19.36 -11.64 -10.14
CA PHE A 327 -20.54 -11.27 -10.92
C PHE A 327 -20.23 -11.22 -12.41
N GLU A 328 -21.28 -11.13 -13.22
CA GLU A 328 -21.15 -10.93 -14.66
C GLU A 328 -20.27 -9.71 -14.99
N GLY A 329 -19.50 -9.82 -16.07
CA GLY A 329 -18.62 -8.74 -16.52
C GLY A 329 -17.36 -8.55 -15.66
N GLU A 330 -16.92 -9.61 -14.96
CA GLU A 330 -15.72 -9.63 -14.10
C GLU A 330 -15.78 -8.65 -12.93
N ASN A 331 -16.99 -8.30 -12.48
CA ASN A 331 -17.17 -7.48 -11.30
C ASN A 331 -17.02 -8.35 -10.05
N GLU A 332 -16.37 -7.80 -9.04
CA GLU A 332 -16.15 -8.48 -7.76
C GLU A 332 -16.54 -7.60 -6.58
N ILE A 333 -17.01 -8.25 -5.52
CA ILE A 333 -17.21 -7.62 -4.21
C ILE A 333 -16.34 -8.35 -3.18
N TRP A 334 -15.64 -7.59 -2.34
CA TRP A 334 -14.76 -8.07 -1.27
C TRP A 334 -15.23 -7.53 0.07
N THR A 335 -15.32 -8.39 1.09
CA THR A 335 -15.75 -7.98 2.44
C THR A 335 -14.60 -8.05 3.43
N ASN A 336 -14.67 -7.24 4.48
CA ASN A 336 -13.82 -7.38 5.66
C ASN A 336 -14.03 -8.74 6.33
N PRO A 337 -13.01 -9.24 7.06
CA PRO A 337 -13.09 -10.53 7.73
C PRO A 337 -13.98 -10.45 8.96
N PHE A 338 -14.81 -11.48 9.14
CA PHE A 338 -15.26 -11.90 10.46
C PHE A 338 -14.12 -12.68 11.10
N TYR A 339 -13.78 -12.45 12.36
CA TYR A 339 -12.63 -13.11 12.99
C TYR A 339 -12.84 -13.39 14.47
N ARG A 340 -12.13 -14.39 15.00
CA ARG A 340 -12.22 -14.75 16.42
C ARG A 340 -11.52 -13.74 17.31
N VAL A 341 -12.15 -13.41 18.43
CA VAL A 341 -11.62 -12.52 19.47
C VAL A 341 -11.72 -13.15 20.86
N GLY A 342 -10.82 -12.73 21.75
CA GLY A 342 -10.76 -13.17 23.14
C GLY A 342 -9.67 -14.21 23.45
N GLY A 343 -8.96 -14.70 22.43
CA GLY A 343 -7.78 -15.54 22.59
C GLY A 343 -6.48 -14.76 22.76
N ASN A 344 -5.35 -15.46 22.62
CA ASN A 344 -4.02 -14.85 22.72
C ASN A 344 -3.83 -13.83 21.61
N GLN A 345 -3.26 -12.68 21.96
CA GLN A 345 -2.84 -11.67 20.99
C GLN A 345 -1.34 -11.79 20.73
N ARG A 346 -0.95 -11.49 19.50
CA ARG A 346 0.45 -11.43 19.12
C ARG A 346 1.13 -10.24 19.80
N GLU A 347 2.35 -10.44 20.28
CA GLU A 347 3.19 -9.35 20.79
C GLU A 347 3.66 -8.46 19.63
N THR A 348 3.72 -7.14 19.88
CA THR A 348 4.23 -6.20 18.87
C THR A 348 5.71 -6.44 18.60
N ALA A 349 6.16 -6.16 17.38
CA ALA A 349 7.59 -6.25 17.05
C ALA A 349 8.42 -5.34 17.98
N ILE A 350 9.53 -5.84 18.52
CA ILE A 350 10.36 -5.11 19.48
C ILE A 350 11.71 -4.79 18.83
N ILE A 351 12.20 -3.56 19.05
CA ILE A 351 13.53 -3.17 18.57
C ILE A 351 14.62 -3.93 19.34
N ASN A 352 15.38 -4.75 18.62
CA ASN A 352 16.60 -5.37 19.12
C ASN A 352 17.69 -4.31 19.22
N THR A 353 17.82 -3.70 20.40
CA THR A 353 18.74 -2.56 20.60
C THR A 353 20.21 -2.94 20.33
N LYS A 354 20.63 -4.16 20.70
CA LYS A 354 22.01 -4.62 20.48
C LYS A 354 22.32 -4.76 18.99
N LEU A 355 21.46 -5.47 18.24
CA LEU A 355 21.64 -5.65 16.81
C LEU A 355 21.48 -4.32 16.05
N THR A 356 20.61 -3.43 16.52
CA THR A 356 20.46 -2.09 15.96
C THR A 356 21.76 -1.30 16.09
N ILE A 357 22.40 -1.26 17.26
CA ILE A 357 23.69 -0.58 17.46
C ILE A 357 24.77 -1.17 16.54
N ILE A 358 24.85 -2.49 16.46
CA ILE A 358 25.81 -3.18 15.58
C ILE A 358 25.55 -2.82 14.11
N ASN A 359 24.29 -2.86 13.66
CA ASN A 359 23.87 -2.47 12.32
C ASN A 359 24.26 -1.01 12.03
N SER A 360 23.95 -0.08 12.92
CA SER A 360 24.29 1.34 12.77
C SER A 360 25.79 1.57 12.66
N ILE A 361 26.61 0.92 13.49
CA ILE A 361 28.08 1.05 13.43
C ILE A 361 28.63 0.46 12.13
N ALA A 362 28.20 -0.75 11.76
CA ALA A 362 28.71 -1.45 10.59
C ALA A 362 28.38 -0.69 9.29
N TRP A 363 27.12 -0.30 9.11
CA TRP A 363 26.66 0.42 7.92
C TRP A 363 27.14 1.87 7.90
N GLY A 364 27.26 2.52 9.06
CA GLY A 364 27.85 3.85 9.18
C GLY A 364 29.32 3.85 8.76
N ALA A 365 30.11 2.88 9.24
CA ALA A 365 31.51 2.71 8.83
C ALA A 365 31.63 2.43 7.33
N LEU A 366 30.76 1.58 6.77
CA LEU A 366 30.72 1.31 5.34
C LEU A 366 30.38 2.56 4.53
N SER A 367 29.38 3.34 4.94
CA SER A 367 29.02 4.60 4.29
C SER A 367 30.19 5.58 4.25
N LEU A 368 30.89 5.75 5.38
CA LEU A 368 32.09 6.60 5.46
C LEU A 368 33.22 6.12 4.55
N LEU A 369 33.44 4.80 4.46
CA LEU A 369 34.42 4.20 3.57
C LEU A 369 34.08 4.48 2.10
N ILE A 370 32.82 4.30 1.70
CA ILE A 370 32.33 4.58 0.34
C ILE A 370 32.48 6.08 0.02
N CYS A 371 32.12 6.97 0.94
CA CYS A 371 32.36 8.40 0.81
C CYS A 371 33.84 8.74 0.58
N ALA A 372 34.75 8.11 1.34
CA ALA A 372 36.19 8.32 1.16
C ALA A 372 36.68 7.87 -0.22
N VAL A 373 36.13 6.76 -0.76
CA VAL A 373 36.37 6.32 -2.14
C VAL A 373 35.83 7.34 -3.15
N GLY A 374 34.59 7.81 -2.97
CA GLY A 374 33.97 8.84 -3.83
C GLY A 374 34.79 10.13 -3.90
N ILE A 375 35.30 10.60 -2.75
CA ILE A 375 36.18 11.77 -2.67
C ILE A 375 37.52 11.52 -3.38
N LYS A 376 38.10 10.33 -3.26
CA LYS A 376 39.31 9.97 -4.02
C LYS A 376 39.04 9.95 -5.52
N LEU A 377 37.89 9.43 -5.95
CA LEU A 377 37.49 9.45 -7.35
C LEU A 377 37.32 10.89 -7.88
N LEU A 378 36.75 11.80 -7.09
CA LEU A 378 36.64 13.22 -7.47
C LEU A 378 38.01 13.90 -7.71
N ARG A 379 39.04 13.51 -6.95
CA ARG A 379 40.40 14.03 -7.15
C ARG A 379 40.98 13.50 -8.47
N SER A 380 41.16 14.35 -9.49
CA SER A 380 42.01 13.99 -10.64
C SER A 380 43.47 13.90 -10.20
N PRO A 381 44.31 13.05 -10.83
CA PRO A 381 45.75 13.20 -10.68
C PRO A 381 46.07 14.64 -11.10
N ARG A 382 46.65 15.43 -10.19
CA ARG A 382 47.27 16.70 -10.59
C ARG A 382 48.23 16.30 -11.71
N GLY A 383 48.05 16.90 -12.89
CA GLY A 383 48.89 16.62 -14.03
C GLY A 383 50.34 16.62 -13.57
N ALA A 384 51.07 15.54 -13.90
CA ALA A 384 52.51 15.64 -13.94
C ALA A 384 52.79 16.82 -14.87
N ARG A 385 53.14 17.98 -14.28
CA ARG A 385 53.79 19.05 -15.02
C ARG A 385 54.96 18.34 -15.70
N SER A 386 54.94 18.24 -17.02
CA SER A 386 56.10 17.88 -17.80
C SER A 386 57.15 18.96 -17.54
N SER A 387 57.98 18.73 -16.52
CA SER A 387 59.25 19.40 -16.38
C SER A 387 60.17 18.85 -17.46
N SER A 388 60.07 19.42 -18.65
CA SER A 388 61.13 19.39 -19.65
C SER A 388 61.23 20.79 -20.26
N GLY A 389 61.53 21.76 -19.40
CA GLY A 389 62.35 22.89 -19.83
C GLY A 389 63.78 22.42 -19.74
N ASP A 390 64.42 22.20 -20.88
CA ASP A 390 65.84 22.48 -21.07
C ASP A 390 66.15 22.67 -22.56
N ASN A 391 66.36 23.96 -22.88
CA ASN A 391 67.42 24.50 -23.73
C ASN A 391 68.05 23.59 -24.79
N TYR A 392 68.00 24.00 -26.07
CA TYR A 392 69.25 24.20 -26.82
C TYR A 392 69.04 25.18 -27.99
N TYR A 393 69.81 26.27 -27.93
CA TYR A 393 70.00 27.25 -28.98
C TYR A 393 70.67 26.65 -30.24
N ALA A 394 70.27 27.20 -31.40
CA ALA A 394 71.09 27.54 -32.56
C ALA A 394 72.00 26.49 -33.23
N LYS A 395 71.75 26.22 -34.52
CA LYS A 395 72.77 26.42 -35.56
C LYS A 395 72.13 26.57 -36.96
N LYS A 396 72.52 27.66 -37.63
CA LYS A 396 72.50 27.87 -39.08
C LYS A 396 72.98 26.61 -39.83
N TYR A 397 72.36 26.31 -40.98
CA TYR A 397 72.93 26.53 -42.31
C TYR A 397 71.80 26.73 -43.32
#